data_AF-A0A6I2UNL6-F1
#
_entry.id   AF-A0A6I2UNL6-F1
#
_cell.length_a   1.000
_cell.length_b   1.000
_cell.length_c   1.000
_cell.angle_alpha   90.00
_cell.angle_beta   90.00
_cell.angle_gamma   90.00
#
_symmetry.space_group_name_H-M   'P 1'
#
loop_
_entity.id
_entity.type
_entity.pdbx_description
1 polymer ?
#
loop_
_entity_poly.entity_id
_entity_poly.type
_entity_poly.pdbx_seq_one_letter_code
_entity_poly.pdbx_strand_id
1 'polypeptide(L)'
;MAAKKFNHLTDVDTAQVAGIGRDIAIRHGKEMEQAADYILLGSLSYITREKDIDSAEELQKDVDDSVKNYSVKARLLDFVGKNWDVIKDFSNAAGQKELKAVSQYLDPAELNYRSCENSTPYELSMLGTKILDLNAEDTLLEHCAGIGGFLAVVAAEKQVARAIGIEYNRENQVVANVRAFIANNAFEVEQGDVLTQDYKGLEANKVFSHPPMGVRRAGVSEKLYPRLKERLARTRPSQRLDWEYTLSALCSQREGGKTVVVVPDGMLFSIGRDIMLRKQLTDEGRLEAVISLPSGILAGTGVKISLLVFSENNWNVNMVDASEMGVRMKGRTKLSLADIDQIVFWYGQKSDSEHNKIVDLGQMEQKDYTWMPSAYFRGKLSVLENPEKLGDLAEVCRGGNIKSSQLEDWASDEPTEYQYIMLKHIENNEVSDNLPYLKEIDEKHQKSLLQAGDLLISRTAPFKVAIMPETGTKVLANGNLYYLRFKSDKVNPTYAMMFLNSERGRQALDAFSKGMTLSMLSLKDLADIEIPVISMEKQREMVKQYEELSKKLRQIRTQENAVMEKMTVLMNGCGRR
;
A
#
# COMPACT_ATOMS: atom_id res chain seq x y z
N MET A 1 32.36 4.55 28.36
CA MET A 1 31.11 3.85 28.71
C MET A 1 30.72 2.99 27.52
N ALA A 2 30.78 1.68 27.68
CA ALA A 2 30.51 0.72 26.61
C ALA A 2 29.05 0.80 26.18
N ALA A 3 28.82 0.98 24.89
CA ALA A 3 27.51 0.82 24.28
C ALA A 3 27.01 -0.61 24.59
N LYS A 4 25.91 -0.73 25.33
CA LYS A 4 25.16 -1.98 25.43
C LYS A 4 24.77 -2.37 24.00
N LYS A 5 25.42 -3.40 23.45
CA LYS A 5 24.92 -4.10 22.26
C LYS A 5 23.53 -4.62 22.63
N PHE A 6 22.49 -3.94 22.17
CA PHE A 6 21.15 -4.44 22.34
C PHE A 6 21.02 -5.73 21.55
N ASN A 7 20.64 -6.78 22.26
CA ASN A 7 20.43 -8.10 21.70
C ASN A 7 18.98 -8.19 21.21
N HIS A 8 18.61 -7.34 20.24
CA HIS A 8 17.21 -7.15 19.87
C HIS A 8 16.64 -8.43 19.23
N LEU A 9 15.44 -8.82 19.64
CA LEU A 9 14.68 -9.93 19.04
C LEU A 9 14.37 -9.68 17.55
N THR A 10 14.48 -8.43 17.12
CA THR A 10 14.19 -7.90 15.78
C THR A 10 15.21 -8.32 14.71
N ASP A 11 16.38 -8.83 15.12
CA ASP A 11 17.41 -9.32 14.21
C ASP A 11 17.13 -10.76 13.73
N VAL A 12 16.11 -11.41 14.28
CA VAL A 12 15.74 -12.79 13.94
C VAL A 12 14.84 -12.78 12.70
N ASP A 13 15.19 -13.58 11.70
CA ASP A 13 14.28 -13.90 10.59
C ASP A 13 13.20 -14.87 11.11
N THR A 14 12.11 -14.31 11.61
CA THR A 14 11.02 -15.09 12.22
C THR A 14 10.36 -16.04 11.25
N ALA A 15 10.27 -15.69 9.96
CA ALA A 15 9.70 -16.54 8.93
C ALA A 15 10.60 -17.76 8.66
N GLN A 16 11.92 -17.57 8.60
CA GLN A 16 12.87 -18.66 8.47
C GLN A 16 12.79 -19.61 9.66
N VAL A 17 12.79 -19.09 10.89
CA VAL A 17 12.72 -19.91 12.10
C VAL A 17 11.37 -20.64 12.19
N ALA A 18 10.26 -19.97 11.89
CA ALA A 18 8.95 -20.62 11.83
C ALA A 18 8.88 -21.70 10.73
N GLY A 19 9.65 -21.54 9.64
CA GLY A 19 9.85 -22.56 8.61
C GLY A 19 10.46 -23.85 9.15
N ILE A 20 11.39 -23.77 10.09
CA ILE A 20 11.94 -24.96 10.78
C ILE A 20 10.82 -25.68 11.55
N GLY A 21 9.98 -24.93 12.26
CA GLY A 21 8.82 -25.47 12.98
C GLY A 21 7.82 -26.14 12.04
N ARG A 22 7.57 -25.57 10.85
CA ARG A 22 6.75 -26.18 9.81
C ARG A 22 7.32 -27.52 9.35
N ASP A 23 8.62 -27.57 9.06
CA ASP A 23 9.26 -28.78 8.55
C ASP A 23 9.29 -29.89 9.62
N ILE A 24 9.38 -29.52 10.90
CA ILE A 24 9.20 -30.45 12.03
C ILE A 24 7.76 -30.97 12.09
N ALA A 25 6.77 -30.08 11.99
CA ALA A 25 5.35 -30.49 12.01
C ALA A 25 5.04 -31.51 10.89
N ILE A 26 5.53 -31.25 9.66
CA ILE A 26 5.36 -32.14 8.51
C ILE A 26 6.00 -33.51 8.77
N ARG A 27 7.19 -33.57 9.37
CA ARG A 27 7.85 -34.85 9.72
C ARG A 27 7.06 -35.68 10.74
N HIS A 28 6.30 -35.02 11.62
CA HIS A 28 5.38 -35.66 12.57
C HIS A 28 3.99 -35.94 11.97
N GLY A 29 3.80 -35.76 10.66
CA GLY A 29 2.51 -35.96 10.00
C GLY A 29 1.44 -34.96 10.45
N LYS A 30 1.86 -33.79 10.92
CA LYS A 30 0.98 -32.68 11.35
C LYS A 30 0.96 -31.60 10.29
N GLU A 31 -0.20 -30.97 10.12
CA GLU A 31 -0.36 -29.78 9.30
C GLU A 31 -0.82 -28.63 10.21
N MET A 32 -0.15 -27.48 10.11
CA MET A 32 -0.56 -26.27 10.82
C MET A 32 -1.64 -25.59 9.98
N GLU A 33 -2.90 -25.76 10.38
CA GLU A 33 -4.07 -25.32 9.62
C GLU A 33 -4.14 -23.81 9.46
N GLN A 34 -3.71 -23.06 10.48
CA GLN A 34 -3.73 -21.61 10.48
C GLN A 34 -2.32 -21.06 10.62
N ALA A 35 -2.02 -19.97 9.90
CA ALA A 35 -0.72 -19.32 10.00
C ALA A 35 -0.45 -18.75 11.42
N ALA A 36 -1.51 -18.54 12.23
CA ALA A 36 -1.38 -18.16 13.63
C ALA A 36 -0.95 -19.33 14.55
N ASP A 37 -1.07 -20.59 14.13
CA ASP A 37 -0.61 -21.75 14.92
C ASP A 37 0.92 -21.71 15.15
N TYR A 38 1.68 -21.09 14.26
CA TYR A 38 3.12 -20.89 14.42
C TYR A 38 3.47 -19.97 15.60
N ILE A 39 2.56 -19.07 15.99
CA ILE A 39 2.73 -18.25 17.20
C ILE A 39 2.54 -19.11 18.44
N LEU A 40 1.55 -20.01 18.46
CA LEU A 40 1.34 -20.96 19.55
C LEU A 40 2.54 -21.90 19.68
N LEU A 41 3.00 -22.46 18.55
CA LEU A 41 4.17 -23.33 18.49
C LEU A 41 5.42 -22.60 19.02
N GLY A 42 5.71 -21.39 18.52
CA GLY A 42 6.85 -20.60 19.01
C GLY A 42 6.74 -20.27 20.50
N SER A 43 5.54 -19.94 20.99
CA SER A 43 5.30 -19.61 22.41
C SER A 43 5.53 -20.81 23.32
N LEU A 44 4.96 -21.97 22.98
CA LEU A 44 5.08 -23.18 23.78
C LEU A 44 6.51 -23.74 23.73
N SER A 45 7.14 -23.77 22.55
CA SER A 45 8.54 -24.19 22.43
C SER A 45 9.49 -23.25 23.17
N TYR A 46 9.20 -21.94 23.22
CA TYR A 46 9.94 -20.98 24.06
C TYR A 46 9.83 -21.34 25.54
N ILE A 47 8.61 -21.58 26.05
CA ILE A 47 8.37 -21.94 27.45
C ILE A 47 9.07 -23.27 27.78
N THR A 48 8.92 -24.28 26.92
CA THR A 48 9.57 -25.59 27.07
C THR A 48 11.08 -25.44 27.24
N ARG A 49 11.70 -24.63 26.37
CA ARG A 49 13.14 -24.40 26.41
C ARG A 49 13.58 -23.55 27.60
N GLU A 50 12.84 -22.50 27.93
CA GLU A 50 13.18 -21.58 29.03
C GLU A 50 13.12 -22.27 30.39
N LYS A 51 12.19 -23.21 30.56
CA LYS A 51 11.95 -23.91 31.83
C LYS A 51 12.51 -25.33 31.87
N ASP A 52 13.22 -25.76 30.83
CA ASP A 52 13.81 -27.11 30.71
C ASP A 52 12.76 -28.22 30.92
N ILE A 53 11.62 -28.09 30.24
CA ILE A 53 10.48 -29.01 30.37
C ILE A 53 10.64 -30.20 29.42
N ASP A 54 10.46 -31.42 29.95
CA ASP A 54 10.79 -32.64 29.22
C ASP A 54 9.59 -33.53 28.86
N SER A 55 8.40 -33.20 29.36
CA SER A 55 7.15 -33.93 29.11
C SER A 55 5.94 -33.03 28.81
N ALA A 56 4.93 -33.60 28.15
CA ALA A 56 3.68 -32.90 27.83
C ALA A 56 2.93 -32.53 29.12
N GLU A 57 2.94 -33.42 30.11
CA GLU A 57 2.27 -33.25 31.40
C GLU A 57 2.86 -32.09 32.20
N GLU A 58 4.19 -31.94 32.20
CA GLU A 58 4.88 -30.81 32.82
C GLU A 58 4.51 -29.48 32.14
N LEU A 59 4.50 -29.43 30.80
CA LEU A 59 4.12 -28.23 30.07
C LEU A 59 2.65 -27.87 30.28
N GLN A 60 1.75 -28.87 30.27
CA GLN A 60 0.33 -28.67 30.55
C GLN A 60 0.11 -28.12 31.96
N LYS A 61 0.82 -28.67 32.95
CA LYS A 61 0.76 -28.18 34.33
C LYS A 61 1.26 -26.74 34.42
N ASP A 62 2.39 -26.43 33.77
CA ASP A 62 2.92 -25.07 33.76
C ASP A 62 1.94 -24.06 33.13
N VAL A 63 1.31 -24.42 32.01
CA VAL A 63 0.27 -23.62 31.37
C VAL A 63 -0.95 -23.46 32.29
N ASP A 64 -1.40 -24.52 32.97
CA ASP A 64 -2.55 -24.46 33.87
C ASP A 64 -2.28 -23.57 35.09
N ASP A 65 -1.08 -23.64 35.66
CA ASP A 65 -0.67 -22.85 36.82
C ASP A 65 -0.41 -21.37 36.47
N SER A 66 0.15 -21.08 35.29
CA SER A 66 0.62 -19.74 34.94
C SER A 66 -0.37 -18.89 34.13
N VAL A 67 -1.24 -19.50 33.32
CA VAL A 67 -2.14 -18.77 32.41
C VAL A 67 -3.50 -18.54 33.08
N LYS A 68 -3.79 -17.30 33.46
CA LYS A 68 -5.06 -16.95 34.13
C LYS A 68 -6.26 -16.89 33.19
N ASN A 69 -6.06 -16.45 31.95
CA ASN A 69 -7.15 -16.30 30.98
C ASN A 69 -7.64 -17.69 30.52
N TYR A 70 -8.90 -18.03 30.82
CA TYR A 70 -9.47 -19.35 30.55
C TYR A 70 -9.46 -19.73 29.07
N SER A 71 -9.75 -18.79 28.15
CA SER A 71 -9.77 -19.09 26.72
C SER A 71 -8.37 -19.33 26.18
N VAL A 72 -7.38 -18.55 26.65
CA VAL A 72 -5.96 -18.74 26.30
C VAL A 72 -5.44 -20.06 26.83
N LYS A 73 -5.71 -20.35 28.11
CA LYS A 73 -5.35 -21.62 28.76
C LYS A 73 -5.92 -22.80 27.99
N ALA A 74 -7.22 -22.81 27.72
CA ALA A 74 -7.87 -23.90 27.00
C ALA A 74 -7.24 -24.12 25.62
N ARG A 75 -6.94 -23.03 24.89
CA ARG A 75 -6.29 -23.11 23.57
C ARG A 75 -4.87 -23.67 23.64
N LEU A 76 -4.07 -23.24 24.61
CA LEU A 76 -2.71 -23.73 24.79
C LEU A 76 -2.69 -25.20 25.22
N LEU A 77 -3.53 -25.60 26.17
CA LEU A 77 -3.63 -27.00 26.63
C LEU A 77 -4.05 -27.94 25.49
N ASP A 78 -5.05 -27.55 24.70
CA ASP A 78 -5.46 -28.29 23.50
C ASP A 78 -4.31 -28.42 22.49
N PHE A 79 -3.58 -27.33 22.26
CA PHE A 79 -2.44 -27.33 21.34
C PHE A 79 -1.30 -28.24 21.83
N VAL A 80 -0.96 -28.21 23.12
CA VAL A 80 0.06 -29.09 23.72
C VAL A 80 -0.34 -30.56 23.56
N GLY A 81 -1.58 -30.90 23.90
CA GLY A 81 -2.06 -32.29 23.80
C GLY A 81 -2.02 -32.85 22.37
N LYS A 82 -2.18 -31.99 21.35
CA LYS A 82 -2.15 -32.40 19.95
C LYS A 82 -0.75 -32.41 19.32
N ASN A 83 0.18 -31.61 19.86
CA ASN A 83 1.43 -31.25 19.16
C ASN A 83 2.70 -31.34 20.02
N TRP A 84 2.68 -32.08 21.14
CA TRP A 84 3.84 -32.19 22.04
C TRP A 84 5.16 -32.51 21.34
N ASP A 85 5.21 -33.54 20.48
CA ASP A 85 6.45 -33.94 19.81
C ASP A 85 7.01 -32.82 18.91
N VAL A 86 6.11 -32.07 18.25
CA VAL A 86 6.47 -30.91 17.42
C VAL A 86 7.01 -29.77 18.30
N ILE A 87 6.37 -29.51 19.44
CA ILE A 87 6.80 -28.48 20.41
C ILE A 87 8.18 -28.81 20.95
N LYS A 88 8.40 -30.06 21.39
CA LYS A 88 9.66 -30.53 21.95
C LYS A 88 10.78 -30.43 20.92
N ASP A 89 10.58 -30.97 19.72
CA ASP A 89 11.59 -30.94 18.66
C ASP A 89 11.92 -29.51 18.22
N PHE A 90 10.93 -28.64 18.10
CA PHE A 90 11.18 -27.25 17.74
C PHE A 90 11.89 -26.47 18.85
N SER A 91 11.59 -26.76 20.11
CA SER A 91 12.30 -26.18 21.26
C SER A 91 13.79 -26.54 21.28
N ASN A 92 14.14 -27.73 20.78
CA ASN A 92 15.51 -28.19 20.66
C ASN A 92 16.22 -27.61 19.42
N ALA A 93 15.49 -27.45 18.32
CA ALA A 93 16.03 -27.03 17.02
C ALA A 93 16.33 -25.53 16.92
N ALA A 94 15.63 -24.68 17.67
CA ALA A 94 15.80 -23.22 17.65
C ALA A 94 16.24 -22.68 19.02
N GLY A 95 16.99 -21.57 19.00
CA GLY A 95 17.44 -20.89 20.21
C GLY A 95 16.30 -20.20 20.96
N GLN A 96 16.45 -20.01 22.27
CA GLN A 96 15.43 -19.36 23.11
C GLN A 96 15.05 -17.96 22.59
N LYS A 97 16.04 -17.17 22.15
CA LYS A 97 15.82 -15.84 21.54
C LYS A 97 14.98 -15.94 20.27
N GLU A 98 15.23 -16.94 19.43
CA GLU A 98 14.54 -17.13 18.15
C GLU A 98 13.09 -17.56 18.35
N LEU A 99 12.85 -18.51 19.26
CA LEU A 99 11.51 -18.96 19.64
C LEU A 99 10.67 -17.81 20.22
N LYS A 100 11.28 -16.99 21.09
CA LYS A 100 10.62 -15.78 21.60
C LYS A 100 10.30 -14.80 20.48
N ALA A 101 11.22 -14.59 19.54
CA ALA A 101 10.99 -13.70 18.41
C ALA A 101 9.84 -14.20 17.51
N VAL A 102 9.76 -15.51 17.23
CA VAL A 102 8.64 -16.11 16.49
C VAL A 102 7.32 -15.86 17.21
N SER A 103 7.27 -16.05 18.54
CA SER A 103 6.05 -15.78 19.29
C SER A 103 5.57 -14.33 19.18
N GLN A 104 6.49 -13.36 19.24
CA GLN A 104 6.16 -11.94 19.36
C GLN A 104 6.03 -11.21 18.02
N TYR A 105 6.92 -11.50 17.06
CA TYR A 105 7.09 -10.67 15.86
C TYR A 105 6.80 -11.37 14.54
N LEU A 106 6.53 -12.68 14.54
CA LEU A 106 6.13 -13.37 13.32
C LEU A 106 4.88 -12.70 12.73
N ASP A 107 5.01 -12.14 11.53
CA ASP A 107 3.88 -11.77 10.70
C ASP A 107 3.45 -13.02 9.90
N PRO A 108 2.27 -13.60 10.15
CA PRO A 108 1.82 -14.80 9.44
C PRO A 108 1.75 -14.62 7.92
N ALA A 109 1.67 -13.38 7.42
CA ALA A 109 1.70 -13.08 6.00
C ALA A 109 3.06 -13.40 5.34
N GLU A 110 4.13 -13.52 6.12
CA GLU A 110 5.46 -13.96 5.65
C GLU A 110 5.50 -15.46 5.35
N LEU A 111 4.65 -16.25 6.00
CA LEU A 111 4.56 -17.70 5.78
C LEU A 111 3.59 -18.05 4.66
N ASN A 112 2.45 -17.37 4.60
CA ASN A 112 1.43 -17.59 3.59
C ASN A 112 0.68 -16.29 3.28
N TYR A 113 0.85 -15.79 2.05
CA TYR A 113 0.23 -14.56 1.55
C TYR A 113 -1.31 -14.52 1.66
N ARG A 114 -1.98 -15.66 1.84
CA ARG A 114 -3.44 -15.72 2.02
C ARG A 114 -3.91 -15.45 3.47
N SER A 115 -3.00 -15.31 4.43
CA SER A 115 -3.31 -15.10 5.86
C SER A 115 -3.09 -13.64 6.32
N CYS A 116 -3.15 -12.69 5.38
CA CYS A 116 -2.69 -11.30 5.55
C CYS A 116 -3.64 -10.37 6.32
N GLU A 117 -4.86 -10.80 6.67
CA GLU A 117 -5.90 -9.88 7.16
C GLU A 117 -5.89 -9.65 8.69
N ASN A 118 -5.01 -10.31 9.44
CA ASN A 118 -5.11 -10.37 10.90
C ASN A 118 -3.92 -9.73 11.66
N SER A 119 -2.90 -9.19 10.98
CA SER A 119 -1.70 -8.65 11.65
C SER A 119 -1.21 -7.35 11.03
N THR A 120 -0.73 -6.45 11.87
CA THR A 120 0.02 -5.25 11.46
C THR A 120 1.48 -5.61 11.23
N PRO A 121 2.08 -5.34 10.06
CA PRO A 121 3.50 -5.60 9.82
C PRO A 121 4.40 -4.92 10.86
N TYR A 122 5.57 -5.51 11.12
CA TYR A 122 6.50 -5.02 12.14
C TYR A 122 6.93 -3.56 11.88
N GLU A 123 7.27 -3.23 10.64
CA GLU A 123 7.71 -1.90 10.23
C GLU A 123 6.62 -0.84 10.46
N LEU A 124 5.38 -1.21 10.13
CA LEU A 124 4.22 -0.35 10.33
C LEU A 124 3.92 -0.15 11.82
N SER A 125 4.12 -1.20 12.62
CA SER A 125 3.96 -1.16 14.08
C SER A 125 5.01 -0.26 14.75
N MET A 126 6.27 -0.36 14.31
CA MET A 126 7.37 0.50 14.77
C MET A 126 7.14 1.96 14.40
N LEU A 127 6.71 2.23 13.17
CA LEU A 127 6.36 3.57 12.74
C LEU A 127 5.20 4.13 13.57
N GLY A 128 4.12 3.37 13.74
CA GLY A 128 2.98 3.76 14.57
C GLY A 128 3.39 4.10 16.02
N THR A 129 4.25 3.28 16.62
CA THR A 129 4.80 3.49 17.97
C THR A 129 5.56 4.82 18.08
N LYS A 130 6.38 5.15 17.08
CA LYS A 130 7.17 6.40 17.07
C LYS A 130 6.31 7.63 16.78
N ILE A 131 5.35 7.55 15.86
CA ILE A 131 4.44 8.67 15.53
C ILE A 131 3.50 8.98 16.70
N LEU A 132 3.03 7.94 17.41
CA LEU A 132 2.22 8.13 18.62
C LEU A 132 3.01 8.80 19.75
N ASP A 133 4.34 8.73 19.75
CA ASP A 133 5.21 9.29 20.79
C ASP A 133 4.79 8.79 22.19
N LEU A 134 4.92 7.47 22.38
CA LEU A 134 4.50 6.77 23.60
C LEU A 134 5.47 7.00 24.78
N ASN A 135 4.88 7.23 25.96
CA ASN A 135 5.53 7.50 27.24
C ASN A 135 4.95 6.61 28.36
N ALA A 136 5.65 6.54 29.50
CA ALA A 136 5.29 5.68 30.63
C ALA A 136 3.90 5.95 31.25
N GLU A 137 3.39 7.18 31.12
CA GLU A 137 2.09 7.59 31.67
C GLU A 137 0.92 7.35 30.69
N ASP A 138 1.21 6.92 29.47
CA ASP A 138 0.20 6.81 28.42
C ASP A 138 -0.73 5.60 28.64
N THR A 139 -2.01 5.82 28.33
CA THR A 139 -2.99 4.75 28.13
C THR A 139 -3.21 4.58 26.64
N LEU A 140 -2.71 3.47 26.12
CA LEU A 140 -2.77 3.09 24.71
C LEU A 140 -3.98 2.19 24.45
N LEU A 141 -4.73 2.51 23.40
CA LEU A 141 -5.79 1.69 22.85
C LEU A 141 -5.49 1.31 21.40
N GLU A 142 -5.45 0.02 21.07
CA GLU A 142 -5.43 -0.47 19.70
C GLU A 142 -6.84 -0.92 19.28
N HIS A 143 -7.38 -0.29 18.23
CA HIS A 143 -8.57 -0.77 17.55
C HIS A 143 -8.21 -1.80 16.48
N CYS A 144 -9.01 -2.86 16.37
CA CYS A 144 -8.81 -3.95 15.41
C CYS A 144 -7.45 -4.63 15.63
N ALA A 145 -7.18 -5.02 16.88
CA ALA A 145 -5.86 -5.49 17.31
C ALA A 145 -5.39 -6.76 16.60
N GLY A 146 -6.29 -7.50 15.95
CA GLY A 146 -5.97 -8.75 15.26
C GLY A 146 -5.30 -9.72 16.22
N ILE A 147 -4.16 -10.27 15.81
CA ILE A 147 -3.33 -11.14 16.64
C ILE A 147 -2.35 -10.39 17.56
N GLY A 148 -2.53 -9.09 17.80
CA GLY A 148 -1.77 -8.29 18.75
C GLY A 148 -0.33 -7.98 18.34
N GLY A 149 -0.05 -7.87 17.03
CA GLY A 149 1.30 -7.60 16.52
C GLY A 149 1.84 -6.23 16.94
N PHE A 150 1.02 -5.19 16.83
CA PHE A 150 1.41 -3.84 17.26
C PHE A 150 1.64 -3.77 18.78
N LEU A 151 0.72 -4.31 19.58
CA LEU A 151 0.86 -4.36 21.05
C LEU A 151 2.10 -5.14 21.51
N ALA A 152 2.47 -6.23 20.82
CA ALA A 152 3.70 -6.96 21.10
C ALA A 152 4.96 -6.10 20.83
N VAL A 153 4.94 -5.31 19.75
CA VAL A 153 6.00 -4.34 19.47
C VAL A 153 6.05 -3.25 20.54
N VAL A 154 4.90 -2.69 20.94
CA VAL A 154 4.84 -1.70 22.01
C VAL A 154 5.44 -2.26 23.30
N ALA A 155 5.02 -3.45 23.73
CA ALA A 155 5.52 -4.08 24.96
C ALA A 155 7.03 -4.31 24.99
N ALA A 156 7.65 -4.48 23.82
CA ALA A 156 9.09 -4.67 23.72
C ALA A 156 9.88 -3.36 23.67
N GLU A 157 9.34 -2.34 23.03
CA GLU A 157 10.04 -1.08 22.75
C GLU A 157 9.75 0.01 23.78
N LYS A 158 8.58 -0.04 24.43
CA LYS A 158 8.06 1.01 25.33
C LYS A 158 7.34 0.39 26.51
N GLN A 159 7.47 1.02 27.67
CA GLN A 159 6.56 0.78 28.78
C GLN A 159 5.58 1.94 28.81
N VAL A 160 4.29 1.61 28.84
CA VAL A 160 3.18 2.56 28.97
C VAL A 160 2.36 2.15 30.19
N ALA A 161 1.54 3.06 30.74
CA ALA A 161 0.79 2.80 31.97
C ALA A 161 -0.23 1.67 31.75
N ARG A 162 -0.87 1.66 30.58
CA ARG A 162 -1.81 0.61 30.18
C ARG A 162 -1.86 0.49 28.66
N ALA A 163 -1.87 -0.73 28.15
CA ALA A 163 -2.03 -1.04 26.74
C ALA A 163 -3.16 -2.06 26.53
N ILE A 164 -4.17 -1.67 25.75
CA ILE A 164 -5.41 -2.43 25.57
C ILE A 164 -5.68 -2.56 24.07
N GLY A 165 -5.99 -3.76 23.59
CA GLY A 165 -6.48 -4.00 22.24
C GLY A 165 -7.94 -4.40 22.23
N ILE A 166 -8.68 -4.01 21.20
CA ILE A 166 -10.04 -4.49 20.94
C ILE A 166 -10.04 -5.29 19.64
N GLU A 167 -10.49 -6.53 19.71
CA GLU A 167 -10.56 -7.44 18.56
C GLU A 167 -11.92 -8.13 18.45
N TYR A 168 -12.50 -8.11 17.24
CA TYR A 168 -13.82 -8.69 16.98
C TYR A 168 -13.78 -10.22 16.91
N ASN A 169 -12.77 -10.77 16.23
CA ASN A 169 -12.61 -12.20 16.02
C ASN A 169 -12.01 -12.86 17.28
N ARG A 170 -12.75 -13.81 17.84
CA ARG A 170 -12.36 -14.52 19.07
C ARG A 170 -11.02 -15.26 18.94
N GLU A 171 -10.75 -15.90 17.81
CA GLU A 171 -9.51 -16.66 17.62
C GLU A 171 -8.29 -15.72 17.57
N ASN A 172 -8.41 -14.60 16.84
CA ASN A 172 -7.37 -13.57 16.81
C ASN A 172 -7.10 -13.01 18.22
N GLN A 173 -8.17 -12.70 18.97
CA GLN A 173 -8.09 -12.22 20.34
C GLN A 173 -7.38 -13.22 21.27
N VAL A 174 -7.65 -14.52 21.14
CA VAL A 174 -6.96 -15.55 21.93
C VAL A 174 -5.47 -15.58 21.60
N VAL A 175 -5.09 -15.56 20.32
CA VAL A 175 -3.68 -15.54 19.89
C VAL A 175 -2.98 -14.27 20.38
N ALA A 176 -3.64 -13.12 20.32
CA ALA A 176 -3.10 -11.86 20.86
C ALA A 176 -2.82 -11.94 22.36
N ASN A 177 -3.68 -12.61 23.14
CA ASN A 177 -3.43 -12.80 24.56
C ASN A 177 -2.39 -13.90 24.87
N VAL A 178 -2.09 -14.81 23.94
CA VAL A 178 -0.88 -15.65 24.04
C VAL A 178 0.38 -14.79 23.93
N ARG A 179 0.40 -13.82 23.00
CA ARG A 179 1.51 -12.86 22.91
C ARG A 179 1.63 -12.02 24.17
N ALA A 180 0.51 -11.52 24.69
CA ALA A 180 0.46 -10.81 25.97
C ALA A 180 1.08 -11.64 27.09
N PHE A 181 0.72 -12.92 27.21
CA PHE A 181 1.27 -13.82 28.22
C PHE A 181 2.80 -13.95 28.12
N ILE A 182 3.34 -14.18 26.92
CA ILE A 182 4.80 -14.23 26.69
C ILE A 182 5.49 -12.87 26.94
N ALA A 183 4.77 -11.78 26.75
CA ALA A 183 5.19 -10.43 27.10
C ALA A 183 4.94 -10.09 28.60
N ASN A 184 4.81 -11.08 29.47
CA ASN A 184 4.55 -10.91 30.91
C ASN A 184 3.27 -10.11 31.22
N ASN A 185 2.25 -10.24 30.37
CA ASN A 185 0.99 -9.51 30.44
C ASN A 185 1.16 -7.98 30.40
N ALA A 186 2.12 -7.49 29.62
CA ALA A 186 2.34 -6.05 29.40
C ALA A 186 1.19 -5.34 28.68
N PHE A 187 0.28 -6.09 28.06
CA PHE A 187 -0.93 -5.59 27.43
C PHE A 187 -2.06 -6.62 27.57
N GLU A 188 -3.29 -6.21 27.29
CA GLU A 188 -4.46 -7.09 27.25
C GLU A 188 -5.25 -6.87 25.95
N VAL A 189 -5.88 -7.91 25.42
CA VAL A 189 -6.78 -7.77 24.27
C VAL A 189 -8.17 -8.29 24.62
N GLU A 190 -9.16 -7.42 24.55
CA GLU A 190 -10.56 -7.74 24.81
C GLU A 190 -11.29 -8.09 23.53
N GLN A 191 -12.24 -9.03 23.63
CA GLN A 191 -13.14 -9.32 22.51
C GLN A 191 -14.20 -8.22 22.42
N GLY A 192 -14.30 -7.54 21.29
CA GLY A 192 -15.26 -6.45 21.13
C GLY A 192 -15.37 -5.89 19.71
N ASP A 193 -16.38 -5.06 19.50
CA ASP A 193 -16.67 -4.42 18.22
C ASP A 193 -16.52 -2.90 18.32
N VAL A 194 -15.37 -2.40 17.87
CA VAL A 194 -15.04 -0.97 17.84
C VAL A 194 -16.06 -0.10 17.13
N LEU A 195 -16.86 -0.65 16.22
CA LEU A 195 -17.87 0.12 15.51
C LEU A 195 -19.22 0.15 16.25
N THR A 196 -19.47 -0.74 17.20
CA THR A 196 -20.77 -0.82 17.90
C THR A 196 -20.70 -0.65 19.42
N GLN A 197 -19.51 -0.74 20.02
CA GLN A 197 -19.26 -0.58 21.45
C GLN A 197 -18.39 0.66 21.73
N ASP A 198 -18.64 1.33 22.85
CA ASP A 198 -17.93 2.54 23.28
C ASP A 198 -16.80 2.21 24.25
N TYR A 199 -15.62 2.76 23.96
CA TYR A 199 -14.39 2.55 24.71
C TYR A 199 -13.86 3.84 25.34
N LYS A 200 -14.63 4.94 25.30
CA LYS A 200 -14.24 6.22 25.92
C LYS A 200 -13.93 6.10 27.41
N GLY A 201 -14.58 5.18 28.12
CA GLY A 201 -14.32 4.90 29.53
C GLY A 201 -12.91 4.36 29.84
N LEU A 202 -12.14 3.96 28.82
CA LEU A 202 -10.74 3.60 28.96
C LEU A 202 -9.82 4.82 29.07
N GLU A 203 -10.33 6.02 28.78
CA GLU A 203 -9.59 7.31 28.83
C GLU A 203 -8.26 7.29 28.06
N ALA A 204 -8.20 6.52 26.96
CA ALA A 204 -6.99 6.35 26.16
C ALA A 204 -6.53 7.68 25.55
N ASN A 205 -5.28 8.06 25.77
CA ASN A 205 -4.69 9.26 25.16
C ASN A 205 -3.85 8.96 23.91
N LYS A 206 -3.55 7.69 23.67
CA LYS A 206 -2.89 7.22 22.45
C LYS A 206 -3.80 6.17 21.83
N VAL A 207 -4.17 6.34 20.56
CA VAL A 207 -4.99 5.35 19.84
C VAL A 207 -4.31 4.94 18.54
N PHE A 208 -4.13 3.64 18.33
CA PHE A 208 -3.68 3.09 17.06
C PHE A 208 -4.82 2.31 16.40
N SER A 209 -4.91 2.35 15.07
CA SER A 209 -5.84 1.47 14.36
C SER A 209 -5.29 1.09 12.99
N HIS A 210 -5.21 -0.22 12.76
CA HIS A 210 -5.04 -0.80 11.43
C HIS A 210 -6.29 -1.62 11.10
N PRO A 211 -7.38 -0.96 10.68
CA PRO A 211 -8.66 -1.63 10.48
C PRO A 211 -8.64 -2.51 9.22
N PRO A 212 -9.53 -3.52 9.15
CA PRO A 212 -9.70 -4.30 7.93
C PRO A 212 -10.23 -3.41 6.81
N MET A 213 -9.61 -3.48 5.63
CA MET A 213 -9.89 -2.56 4.52
C MET A 213 -10.94 -3.10 3.56
N GLY A 214 -11.86 -2.24 3.12
CA GLY A 214 -12.85 -2.60 2.09
C GLY A 214 -13.98 -3.54 2.55
N VAL A 215 -14.10 -3.79 3.85
CA VAL A 215 -15.18 -4.60 4.45
C VAL A 215 -16.54 -3.94 4.23
N ARG A 216 -17.57 -4.76 3.96
CA ARG A 216 -18.96 -4.32 3.87
C ARG A 216 -19.79 -4.95 4.99
N ARG A 217 -20.40 -4.12 5.83
CA ARG A 217 -21.27 -4.56 6.93
C ARG A 217 -22.47 -3.62 7.09
N ALA A 218 -23.67 -4.17 7.12
CA ALA A 218 -24.90 -3.40 7.33
C ALA A 218 -25.16 -3.11 8.81
N GLY A 219 -25.97 -2.09 9.11
CA GLY A 219 -26.46 -1.80 10.47
C GLY A 219 -25.45 -1.18 11.44
N VAL A 220 -24.24 -0.82 10.98
CA VAL A 220 -23.22 -0.19 11.84
C VAL A 220 -23.63 1.23 12.23
N SER A 221 -24.13 2.00 11.27
CA SER A 221 -24.31 3.44 11.45
C SER A 221 -25.31 3.78 12.58
N GLU A 222 -26.30 2.93 12.85
CA GLU A 222 -27.29 3.14 13.92
C GLU A 222 -26.68 3.18 15.32
N LYS A 223 -25.62 2.41 15.56
CA LYS A 223 -24.92 2.35 16.86
C LYS A 223 -23.72 3.30 16.92
N LEU A 224 -23.05 3.52 15.79
CA LEU A 224 -21.85 4.35 15.75
C LEU A 224 -22.19 5.85 15.80
N TYR A 225 -23.12 6.32 14.97
CA TYR A 225 -23.34 7.75 14.76
C TYR A 225 -23.89 8.54 15.95
N PRO A 226 -24.75 7.98 16.82
CA PRO A 226 -25.12 8.67 18.06
C PRO A 226 -23.89 9.07 18.87
N ARG A 227 -22.90 8.17 18.99
CA ARG A 227 -21.65 8.38 19.71
C ARG A 227 -20.72 9.35 19.00
N LEU A 228 -20.61 9.22 17.66
CA LEU A 228 -19.82 10.17 16.87
C LEU A 228 -20.33 11.60 17.01
N LYS A 229 -21.66 11.81 17.07
CA LYS A 229 -22.26 13.14 17.17
C LYS A 229 -21.96 13.87 18.49
N GLU A 230 -21.60 13.15 19.55
CA GLU A 230 -21.19 13.77 20.82
C GLU A 230 -19.85 14.51 20.67
N ARG A 231 -18.95 14.03 19.81
CA ARG A 231 -17.62 14.62 19.57
C ARG A 231 -17.51 15.38 18.24
N LEU A 232 -18.26 14.93 17.23
CA LEU A 232 -18.25 15.41 15.86
C LEU A 232 -19.70 15.66 15.39
N ALA A 233 -20.32 16.70 15.93
CA ALA A 233 -21.76 16.96 15.81
C ALA A 233 -22.28 17.05 14.36
N ARG A 234 -21.42 17.42 13.40
CA ARG A 234 -21.78 17.60 11.99
C ARG A 234 -21.59 16.35 11.13
N THR A 235 -21.00 15.28 11.68
CA THR A 235 -20.65 14.07 10.93
C THR A 235 -21.90 13.30 10.49
N ARG A 236 -21.91 12.89 9.22
CA ARG A 236 -22.97 12.10 8.59
C ARG A 236 -22.49 10.68 8.23
N PRO A 237 -23.42 9.71 8.13
CA PRO A 237 -23.16 8.36 7.62
C PRO A 237 -22.29 8.33 6.36
N SER A 238 -21.13 7.70 6.48
CA SER A 238 -20.27 7.33 5.36
C SER A 238 -20.86 6.11 4.64
N GLN A 239 -20.63 5.98 3.34
CA GLN A 239 -20.93 4.73 2.61
C GLN A 239 -19.78 3.71 2.69
N ARG A 240 -18.66 4.12 3.29
CA ARG A 240 -17.41 3.37 3.36
C ARG A 240 -17.09 3.06 4.81
N LEU A 241 -16.98 1.78 5.13
CA LEU A 241 -16.67 1.30 6.47
C LEU A 241 -15.27 1.74 6.93
N ASP A 242 -14.34 1.96 6.01
CA ASP A 242 -13.00 2.48 6.31
C ASP A 242 -13.06 3.84 7.04
N TRP A 243 -14.01 4.72 6.68
CA TRP A 243 -14.26 5.96 7.42
C TRP A 243 -14.93 5.71 8.78
N GLU A 244 -15.82 4.73 8.88
CA GLU A 244 -16.48 4.39 10.15
C GLU A 244 -15.47 3.89 11.19
N TYR A 245 -14.49 3.06 10.79
CA TYR A 245 -13.38 2.66 11.65
C TYR A 245 -12.50 3.85 12.05
N THR A 246 -12.14 4.70 11.08
CA THR A 246 -11.33 5.90 11.33
C THR A 246 -11.99 6.82 12.35
N LEU A 247 -13.29 7.08 12.20
CA LEU A 247 -14.05 7.94 13.10
C LEU A 247 -14.25 7.30 14.48
N SER A 248 -14.42 5.98 14.55
CA SER A 248 -14.48 5.26 15.83
C SER A 248 -13.17 5.38 16.61
N ALA A 249 -12.02 5.18 15.95
CA ALA A 249 -10.71 5.35 16.56
C ALA A 249 -10.48 6.79 17.06
N LEU A 250 -10.84 7.79 16.25
CA LEU A 250 -10.77 9.20 16.64
C LEU A 250 -11.66 9.51 17.86
N CYS A 251 -12.84 8.89 17.96
CA CYS A 251 -13.76 9.16 19.07
C CYS A 251 -13.40 8.45 20.38
N SER A 252 -12.60 7.38 20.32
CA SER A 252 -12.16 6.63 21.51
C SER A 252 -10.99 7.29 22.24
N GLN A 253 -10.31 8.21 21.57
CA GLN A 253 -9.26 9.06 22.14
C GLN A 253 -9.84 10.03 23.17
N ARG A 254 -9.19 10.28 24.31
CA ARG A 254 -9.57 11.39 25.20
C ARG A 254 -9.16 12.76 24.64
N GLU A 255 -9.66 13.84 25.24
CA GLU A 255 -9.26 15.21 24.88
C GLU A 255 -7.74 15.41 25.07
N GLY A 256 -7.11 16.13 24.14
CA GLY A 256 -5.66 16.32 24.09
C GLY A 256 -4.82 15.07 23.73
N GLY A 257 -5.45 13.98 23.30
CA GLY A 257 -4.74 12.76 22.89
C GLY A 257 -4.13 12.83 21.48
N LYS A 258 -3.58 11.69 21.02
CA LYS A 258 -3.16 11.46 19.62
C LYS A 258 -3.68 10.12 19.09
N THR A 259 -4.20 10.11 17.86
CA THR A 259 -4.71 8.91 17.18
C THR A 259 -4.00 8.73 15.85
N VAL A 260 -3.54 7.51 15.56
CA VAL A 260 -2.93 7.13 14.28
C VAL A 260 -3.77 6.04 13.64
N VAL A 261 -4.27 6.27 12.42
CA VAL A 261 -5.07 5.30 11.67
C VAL A 261 -4.41 5.00 10.34
N VAL A 262 -4.23 3.71 10.05
CA VAL A 262 -3.81 3.23 8.74
C VAL A 262 -5.01 3.24 7.80
N VAL A 263 -4.90 3.91 6.66
CA VAL A 263 -6.00 4.03 5.68
C VAL A 263 -5.54 3.70 4.27
N PRO A 264 -6.41 3.19 3.39
CA PRO A 264 -6.13 3.12 1.96
C PRO A 264 -6.06 4.53 1.35
N ASP A 265 -5.09 4.75 0.46
CA ASP A 265 -4.85 6.06 -0.19
C ASP A 265 -6.09 6.64 -0.88
N GLY A 266 -6.98 5.77 -1.37
CA GLY A 266 -8.25 6.19 -1.99
C GLY A 266 -9.13 7.05 -1.09
N MET A 267 -8.98 7.01 0.24
CA MET A 267 -9.70 7.90 1.17
C MET A 267 -9.18 9.34 1.15
N LEU A 268 -7.95 9.55 0.71
CA LEU A 268 -7.30 10.87 0.75
C LEU A 268 -7.82 11.80 -0.36
N PHE A 269 -8.33 11.25 -1.46
CA PHE A 269 -8.76 12.02 -2.64
C PHE A 269 -10.16 11.64 -3.14
N SER A 270 -10.88 10.75 -2.45
CA SER A 270 -12.24 10.36 -2.84
C SER A 270 -13.19 11.55 -2.85
N ILE A 271 -14.05 11.62 -3.86
CA ILE A 271 -15.04 12.70 -4.06
C ILE A 271 -16.35 12.42 -3.32
N GLY A 272 -17.33 13.34 -3.43
CA GLY A 272 -18.70 13.14 -2.95
C GLY A 272 -18.86 13.38 -1.44
N ARG A 273 -19.21 12.34 -0.67
CA ARG A 273 -19.36 12.49 0.79
C ARG A 273 -18.04 12.54 1.54
N ASP A 274 -17.02 11.89 1.01
CA ASP A 274 -15.71 11.80 1.65
C ASP A 274 -15.01 13.17 1.70
N ILE A 275 -15.09 13.97 0.62
CA ILE A 275 -14.57 15.34 0.61
C ILE A 275 -15.26 16.21 1.69
N MET A 276 -16.56 16.06 1.91
CA MET A 276 -17.27 16.79 2.97
C MET A 276 -16.79 16.40 4.37
N LEU A 277 -16.49 15.11 4.58
CA LEU A 277 -15.94 14.62 5.84
C LEU A 277 -14.50 15.11 6.05
N ARG A 278 -13.65 15.06 5.01
CA ARG A 278 -12.29 15.60 5.07
C ARG A 278 -12.32 17.09 5.39
N LYS A 279 -13.16 17.87 4.69
CA LYS A 279 -13.39 19.28 4.98
C LYS A 279 -13.79 19.50 6.43
N GLN A 280 -14.77 18.75 6.94
CA GLN A 280 -15.20 18.86 8.33
C GLN A 280 -14.05 18.60 9.31
N LEU A 281 -13.31 17.50 9.15
CA LEU A 281 -12.24 17.12 10.08
C LEU A 281 -11.08 18.12 10.05
N THR A 282 -10.74 18.68 8.89
CA THR A 282 -9.72 19.72 8.79
C THR A 282 -10.22 21.06 9.36
N ASP A 283 -11.43 21.50 9.03
CA ASP A 283 -12.02 22.75 9.54
C ASP A 283 -12.29 22.72 11.06
N GLU A 284 -12.43 21.54 11.66
CA GLU A 284 -12.54 21.33 13.11
C GLU A 284 -11.16 21.12 13.78
N GLY A 285 -10.06 21.26 13.03
CA GLY A 285 -8.69 21.17 13.54
C GLY A 285 -8.29 19.78 14.03
N ARG A 286 -8.93 18.71 13.52
CA ARG A 286 -8.72 17.34 13.97
C ARG A 286 -7.53 16.66 13.31
N LEU A 287 -7.21 17.01 12.07
CA LEU A 287 -6.12 16.39 11.31
C LEU A 287 -4.79 17.08 11.63
N GLU A 288 -3.81 16.33 12.13
CA GLU A 288 -2.47 16.82 12.45
C GLU A 288 -1.50 16.59 11.28
N ALA A 289 -1.52 15.38 10.71
CA ALA A 289 -0.62 15.02 9.62
C ALA A 289 -1.19 13.90 8.75
N VAL A 290 -0.68 13.82 7.51
CA VAL A 290 -0.89 12.69 6.61
C VAL A 290 0.47 12.19 6.14
N ILE A 291 0.73 10.91 6.34
CA ILE A 291 2.02 10.28 5.99
C ILE A 291 1.76 9.22 4.92
N SER A 292 2.12 9.52 3.67
CA SER A 292 2.01 8.54 2.58
C SER A 292 3.16 7.55 2.62
N LEU A 293 2.82 6.25 2.57
CA LEU A 293 3.79 5.17 2.62
C LEU A 293 4.06 4.57 1.22
N PRO A 294 5.16 3.81 1.06
CA PRO A 294 5.42 3.09 -0.19
C PRO A 294 4.34 2.08 -0.52
N SER A 295 4.16 1.80 -1.81
CA SER A 295 3.33 0.68 -2.25
C SER A 295 3.92 -0.67 -1.81
N GLY A 296 3.07 -1.63 -1.44
CA GLY A 296 3.50 -2.99 -1.09
C GLY A 296 3.98 -3.17 0.36
N ILE A 297 3.72 -2.22 1.26
CA ILE A 297 3.96 -2.40 2.70
C ILE A 297 3.10 -3.57 3.25
N LEU A 298 1.82 -3.61 2.86
CA LEU A 298 0.95 -4.73 3.19
C LEU A 298 1.18 -5.90 2.23
N ALA A 299 1.34 -7.10 2.77
CA ALA A 299 1.48 -8.31 1.98
C ALA A 299 0.17 -8.72 1.31
N GLY A 300 0.25 -9.36 0.14
CA GLY A 300 -0.91 -9.97 -0.53
C GLY A 300 -1.89 -8.99 -1.18
N THR A 301 -1.62 -7.68 -1.15
CA THR A 301 -2.46 -6.65 -1.76
C THR A 301 -1.64 -5.56 -2.45
N GLY A 302 -2.19 -5.01 -3.55
CA GLY A 302 -1.63 -3.83 -4.23
C GLY A 302 -2.14 -2.50 -3.68
N VAL A 303 -2.98 -2.52 -2.64
CA VAL A 303 -3.52 -1.31 -2.02
C VAL A 303 -2.39 -0.50 -1.39
N LYS A 304 -2.22 0.74 -1.84
CA LYS A 304 -1.33 1.71 -1.21
C LYS A 304 -2.02 2.31 0.02
N ILE A 305 -1.24 2.49 1.08
CA ILE A 305 -1.72 2.94 2.38
C ILE A 305 -1.02 4.23 2.81
N SER A 306 -1.69 4.98 3.67
CA SER A 306 -1.15 6.15 4.35
C SER A 306 -1.54 6.11 5.83
N LEU A 307 -0.83 6.87 6.67
CA LEU A 307 -1.23 7.13 8.05
C LEU A 307 -1.95 8.47 8.14
N LEU A 308 -3.12 8.47 8.77
CA LEU A 308 -3.76 9.69 9.26
C LEU A 308 -3.40 9.88 10.72
N VAL A 309 -2.82 11.03 11.05
CA VAL A 309 -2.52 11.41 12.43
C VAL A 309 -3.53 12.46 12.85
N PHE A 310 -4.27 12.18 13.91
CA PHE A 310 -5.27 13.08 14.48
C PHE A 310 -4.87 13.53 15.88
N SER A 311 -5.09 14.81 16.14
CA SER A 311 -5.05 15.42 17.47
C SER A 311 -6.03 16.61 17.45
N GLU A 312 -5.76 17.67 18.22
CA GLU A 312 -6.69 18.79 18.36
C GLU A 312 -6.00 20.12 18.08
N ASN A 313 -6.78 21.11 17.64
CA ASN A 313 -6.34 22.48 17.37
C ASN A 313 -5.28 22.60 16.25
N ASN A 314 -5.39 21.76 15.22
CA ASN A 314 -4.49 21.76 14.07
C ASN A 314 -5.03 22.64 12.92
N TRP A 315 -4.49 23.85 12.78
CA TRP A 315 -4.85 24.76 11.67
C TRP A 315 -3.89 24.70 10.48
N ASN A 316 -2.79 23.97 10.66
CA ASN A 316 -1.90 23.54 9.60
C ASN A 316 -1.72 22.03 9.72
N VAL A 317 -1.60 21.35 8.60
CA VAL A 317 -1.43 19.90 8.54
C VAL A 317 -0.07 19.59 7.93
N ASN A 318 0.70 18.72 8.57
CA ASN A 318 1.95 18.25 8.00
C ASN A 318 1.69 17.13 6.99
N MET A 319 1.87 17.44 5.70
CA MET A 319 1.82 16.47 4.62
C MET A 319 3.21 15.86 4.46
N VAL A 320 3.36 14.56 4.67
CA VAL A 320 4.65 13.84 4.56
C VAL A 320 4.56 12.82 3.43
N ASP A 321 5.47 12.89 2.46
CA ASP A 321 5.55 11.94 1.35
C ASP A 321 6.76 11.02 1.52
N ALA A 322 6.50 9.81 2.03
CA ALA A 322 7.47 8.75 2.16
C ALA A 322 7.23 7.63 1.12
N SER A 323 6.52 7.92 0.02
CA SER A 323 6.11 6.89 -0.94
C SER A 323 7.26 6.23 -1.73
N GLU A 324 8.44 6.84 -1.72
CA GLU A 324 9.66 6.32 -2.36
C GLU A 324 10.63 5.62 -1.39
N MET A 325 10.26 5.51 -0.10
CA MET A 325 11.10 4.88 0.92
C MET A 325 11.15 3.35 0.82
N GLY A 326 12.20 2.77 1.43
CA GLY A 326 12.35 1.34 1.60
C GLY A 326 12.88 0.59 0.38
N VAL A 327 13.01 -0.72 0.54
CA VAL A 327 13.54 -1.63 -0.49
C VAL A 327 12.43 -2.51 -1.04
N ARG A 328 12.25 -2.46 -2.37
CA ARG A 328 11.31 -3.35 -3.07
C ARG A 328 11.85 -4.77 -3.14
N MET A 329 11.03 -5.70 -2.68
CA MET A 329 11.19 -7.15 -2.76
C MET A 329 10.02 -7.73 -3.58
N LYS A 330 10.02 -9.03 -3.92
CA LYS A 330 8.99 -9.69 -4.76
C LYS A 330 7.54 -9.38 -4.31
N GLY A 331 6.95 -8.31 -4.85
CA GLY A 331 5.61 -7.84 -4.51
C GLY A 331 5.44 -7.16 -3.13
N ARG A 332 6.53 -6.80 -2.42
CA ARG A 332 6.49 -6.12 -1.12
C ARG A 332 7.52 -5.01 -1.05
N THR A 333 7.32 -4.06 -0.15
CA THR A 333 8.34 -3.06 0.22
C THR A 333 8.65 -3.20 1.70
N LYS A 334 9.93 -3.33 2.04
CA LYS A 334 10.40 -3.41 3.43
C LYS A 334 11.04 -2.08 3.83
N LEU A 335 10.64 -1.55 4.98
CA LEU A 335 11.27 -0.37 5.59
C LEU A 335 12.29 -0.83 6.62
N SER A 336 13.52 -0.32 6.54
CA SER A 336 14.50 -0.47 7.60
C SER A 336 14.16 0.44 8.79
N LEU A 337 14.78 0.20 9.95
CA LEU A 337 14.65 1.12 11.09
C LEU A 337 15.16 2.53 10.76
N ALA A 338 16.18 2.65 9.91
CA ALA A 338 16.68 3.93 9.44
C ALA A 338 15.65 4.66 8.56
N ASP A 339 14.94 3.92 7.69
CA ASP A 339 13.84 4.48 6.90
C ASP A 339 12.73 5.00 7.82
N ILE A 340 12.36 4.24 8.85
CA ILE A 340 11.35 4.63 9.83
C ILE A 340 11.78 5.90 10.59
N ASP A 341 13.03 5.96 11.05
CA ASP A 341 13.57 7.14 11.73
C ASP A 341 13.57 8.37 10.82
N GLN A 342 13.85 8.18 9.53
CA GLN A 342 13.82 9.25 8.54
C GLN A 342 12.39 9.78 8.31
N ILE A 343 11.38 8.90 8.25
CA ILE A 343 9.98 9.27 8.15
C ILE A 343 9.52 10.05 9.39
N VAL A 344 9.89 9.57 10.58
CA VAL A 344 9.57 10.23 11.85
C VAL A 344 10.24 11.61 11.93
N PHE A 345 11.48 11.72 11.44
CA PHE A 345 12.17 13.00 11.33
C PHE A 345 11.40 13.99 10.45
N TRP A 346 10.96 13.59 9.24
CA TRP A 346 10.16 14.45 8.35
C TRP A 346 8.81 14.85 8.96
N TYR A 347 8.15 13.92 9.66
CA TYR A 347 6.93 14.21 10.39
C TYR A 347 7.14 15.21 11.54
N GLY A 348 8.28 15.16 12.23
CA GLY A 348 8.62 16.07 13.33
C GLY A 348 9.04 17.49 12.89
N GLN A 349 9.23 17.71 11.58
CA GLN A 349 9.62 19.02 11.06
C GLN A 349 8.47 20.03 11.16
N LYS A 350 8.81 21.26 11.57
CA LYS A 350 7.87 22.39 11.64
C LYS A 350 7.96 23.35 10.46
N SER A 351 8.81 23.04 9.48
CA SER A 351 9.04 23.81 8.27
C SER A 351 9.04 22.88 7.07
N ASP A 352 8.80 23.43 5.87
CA ASP A 352 8.82 22.68 4.63
C ASP A 352 10.21 22.06 4.34
N SER A 353 10.20 20.90 3.70
CA SER A 353 11.37 20.24 3.12
C SER A 353 11.00 19.58 1.78
N GLU A 354 11.92 18.80 1.21
CA GLU A 354 11.64 18.00 0.03
C GLU A 354 10.62 16.87 0.30
N HIS A 355 10.43 16.46 1.55
CA HIS A 355 9.62 15.29 1.95
C HIS A 355 8.55 15.56 3.03
N ASN A 356 8.51 16.76 3.63
CA ASN A 356 7.38 17.26 4.41
C ASN A 356 6.93 18.66 3.94
N LYS A 357 5.63 18.96 4.04
CA LYS A 357 5.08 20.28 3.75
C LYS A 357 3.99 20.66 4.74
N ILE A 358 4.08 21.85 5.30
CA ILE A 358 3.08 22.41 6.21
C ILE A 358 2.01 23.10 5.37
N VAL A 359 0.79 22.57 5.42
CA VAL A 359 -0.33 23.00 4.57
C VAL A 359 -1.41 23.67 5.41
N ASP A 360 -1.76 24.91 5.07
CA ASP A 360 -2.86 25.64 5.69
C ASP A 360 -4.23 25.30 5.07
N LEU A 361 -5.31 25.69 5.75
CA LEU A 361 -6.69 25.44 5.28
C LEU A 361 -6.98 26.05 3.90
N GLY A 362 -6.42 27.21 3.57
CA GLY A 362 -6.64 27.87 2.28
C GLY A 362 -5.98 27.11 1.13
N GLN A 363 -4.79 26.55 1.35
CA GLN A 363 -4.13 25.66 0.40
C GLN A 363 -4.90 24.35 0.22
N MET A 364 -5.52 23.81 1.26
CA MET A 364 -6.38 22.64 1.14
C MET A 364 -7.65 22.93 0.34
N GLU A 365 -8.29 24.07 0.59
CA GLU A 365 -9.47 24.51 -0.15
C GLU A 365 -9.17 24.67 -1.65
N GLN A 366 -8.02 25.27 -2.00
CA GLN A 366 -7.54 25.37 -3.39
C GLN A 366 -7.27 24.01 -4.06
N LYS A 367 -7.20 22.93 -3.28
CA LYS A 367 -6.94 21.55 -3.73
C LYS A 367 -8.12 20.63 -3.44
N ASP A 368 -9.32 21.18 -3.29
CA ASP A 368 -10.56 20.44 -3.03
C ASP A 368 -10.44 19.47 -1.84
N TYR A 369 -9.75 19.91 -0.79
CA TYR A 369 -9.51 19.12 0.43
C TYR A 369 -8.97 17.71 0.14
N THR A 370 -8.11 17.58 -0.88
CA THR A 370 -7.29 16.38 -1.02
C THR A 370 -6.31 16.28 0.14
N TRP A 371 -6.20 15.11 0.75
CA TRP A 371 -5.22 14.81 1.79
C TRP A 371 -4.01 14.07 1.22
N MET A 372 -3.89 13.95 -0.11
CA MET A 372 -2.75 13.29 -0.74
C MET A 372 -1.50 14.18 -0.61
N PRO A 373 -0.45 13.77 0.14
CA PRO A 373 0.73 14.60 0.36
C PRO A 373 1.41 15.06 -0.94
N SER A 374 1.52 14.16 -1.93
CA SER A 374 2.14 14.45 -3.23
C SER A 374 1.48 15.60 -4.01
N ALA A 375 0.23 15.95 -3.70
CA ALA A 375 -0.45 17.11 -4.27
C ALA A 375 0.11 18.46 -3.80
N TYR A 376 0.88 18.46 -2.70
CA TYR A 376 1.39 19.66 -2.03
C TYR A 376 2.89 19.89 -2.23
N PHE A 377 3.69 18.84 -2.40
CA PHE A 377 5.17 18.93 -2.59
C PHE A 377 5.61 19.68 -3.84
N ARG A 378 4.68 19.96 -4.75
CA ARG A 378 4.98 20.73 -5.96
C ARG A 378 4.48 22.15 -5.81
N GLY A 379 5.45 23.07 -5.81
CA GLY A 379 5.22 24.50 -5.71
C GLY A 379 4.32 24.97 -6.84
N LYS A 380 3.05 25.25 -6.51
CA LYS A 380 1.99 25.59 -7.46
C LYS A 380 1.87 24.53 -8.58
N LEU A 381 0.66 24.09 -8.88
CA LEU A 381 0.35 24.04 -10.31
C LEU A 381 0.49 25.50 -10.73
N SER A 382 1.69 25.90 -11.17
CA SER A 382 1.84 27.12 -11.94
C SER A 382 0.75 26.98 -12.98
N VAL A 383 -0.16 27.96 -13.04
CA VAL A 383 -1.08 28.12 -14.17
C VAL A 383 -0.30 27.69 -15.40
N LEU A 384 -0.76 26.66 -16.11
CA LEU A 384 -0.07 26.19 -17.31
C LEU A 384 0.20 27.43 -18.15
N GLU A 385 1.45 27.68 -18.52
CA GLU A 385 1.76 28.83 -19.36
C GLU A 385 1.06 28.61 -20.70
N ASN A 386 0.07 29.47 -21.00
CA ASN A 386 -0.82 29.36 -22.16
C ASN A 386 -1.45 27.96 -22.28
N PRO A 387 -2.39 27.58 -21.40
CA PRO A 387 -3.06 26.29 -21.50
C PRO A 387 -3.93 26.27 -22.75
N GLU A 388 -3.79 25.21 -23.55
CA GLU A 388 -4.76 24.89 -24.60
C GLU A 388 -5.21 23.42 -24.43
N LYS A 389 -6.49 23.17 -24.72
CA LYS A 389 -7.07 21.84 -24.63
C LYS A 389 -6.57 20.95 -25.77
N LEU A 390 -6.36 19.66 -25.47
CA LEU A 390 -5.95 18.68 -26.48
C LEU A 390 -6.94 18.60 -27.65
N GLY A 391 -8.25 18.75 -27.41
CA GLY A 391 -9.26 18.75 -28.48
C GLY A 391 -9.20 19.96 -29.43
N ASP A 392 -8.63 21.07 -28.96
CA ASP A 392 -8.43 22.26 -29.79
C ASP A 392 -7.17 22.10 -30.66
N LEU A 393 -6.16 21.41 -30.15
CA LEU A 393 -4.87 21.17 -30.81
C LEU A 393 -4.86 19.96 -31.75
N ALA A 394 -5.67 18.95 -31.45
CA ALA A 394 -5.68 17.66 -32.14
C ALA A 394 -7.10 17.11 -32.35
N GLU A 395 -7.26 16.28 -33.38
CA GLU A 395 -8.41 15.39 -33.48
C GLU A 395 -8.20 14.18 -32.56
N VAL A 396 -9.12 13.98 -31.61
CA VAL A 396 -9.03 12.89 -30.62
C VAL A 396 -9.88 11.71 -31.10
N CYS A 397 -9.20 10.62 -31.46
CA CYS A 397 -9.82 9.45 -32.07
C CYS A 397 -9.64 8.20 -31.22
N ARG A 398 -10.48 7.19 -31.48
CA ARG A 398 -10.40 5.87 -30.85
C ARG A 398 -10.03 4.82 -31.89
N GLY A 399 -9.16 3.89 -31.49
CA GLY A 399 -8.86 2.72 -32.30
C GLY A 399 -10.10 1.86 -32.60
N GLY A 400 -9.96 0.98 -33.59
CA GLY A 400 -11.03 0.11 -34.05
C GLY A 400 -11.44 -0.89 -32.96
N ASN A 401 -12.74 -1.05 -32.73
CA ASN A 401 -13.24 -2.10 -31.86
C ASN A 401 -13.19 -3.45 -32.60
N ILE A 402 -12.04 -4.14 -32.50
CA ILE A 402 -11.77 -5.40 -33.19
C ILE A 402 -11.79 -6.52 -32.16
N LYS A 403 -12.60 -7.56 -32.40
CA LYS A 403 -12.64 -8.74 -31.52
C LYS A 403 -11.36 -9.55 -31.68
N SER A 404 -10.94 -10.25 -30.62
CA SER A 404 -9.75 -11.11 -30.67
C SER A 404 -9.81 -12.15 -31.78
N SER A 405 -10.98 -12.78 -31.98
CA SER A 405 -11.18 -13.76 -33.06
C SER A 405 -10.93 -13.17 -34.46
N GLN A 406 -11.34 -11.91 -34.69
CA GLN A 406 -11.11 -11.24 -35.98
C GLN A 406 -9.62 -10.91 -36.18
N LEU A 407 -8.91 -10.56 -35.11
CA LEU A 407 -7.46 -10.34 -35.18
C LEU A 407 -6.70 -11.65 -35.46
N GLU A 408 -7.17 -12.77 -34.94
CA GLU A 408 -6.61 -14.11 -35.22
C GLU A 408 -6.82 -14.50 -36.68
N ASP A 409 -8.02 -14.28 -37.23
CA ASP A 409 -8.33 -14.56 -38.64
C ASP A 409 -7.45 -13.72 -39.59
N TRP A 410 -7.27 -12.44 -39.28
CA TRP A 410 -6.46 -11.52 -40.08
C TRP A 410 -4.96 -11.67 -39.84
N ALA A 411 -4.50 -12.36 -38.81
CA ALA A 411 -3.07 -12.46 -38.52
C ALA A 411 -2.30 -13.07 -39.71
N SER A 412 -1.15 -12.48 -40.01
CA SER A 412 -0.19 -12.98 -41.00
C SER A 412 1.14 -13.23 -40.32
N ASP A 413 1.72 -14.41 -40.58
CA ASP A 413 3.09 -14.73 -40.18
C ASP A 413 4.12 -14.12 -41.15
N GLU A 414 3.68 -13.79 -42.38
CA GLU A 414 4.49 -13.14 -43.40
C GLU A 414 4.30 -11.61 -43.40
N PRO A 415 5.34 -10.81 -43.73
CA PRO A 415 5.23 -9.37 -43.87
C PRO A 415 4.17 -8.95 -44.92
N THR A 416 3.29 -8.04 -44.52
CA THR A 416 2.25 -7.46 -45.39
C THR A 416 2.26 -5.93 -45.29
N GLU A 417 1.42 -5.25 -46.08
CA GLU A 417 1.28 -3.79 -45.99
C GLU A 417 0.56 -3.32 -44.70
N TYR A 418 -0.07 -4.23 -43.94
CA TYR A 418 -0.86 -3.91 -42.75
C TYR A 418 -0.23 -4.48 -41.49
N GLN A 419 -0.19 -3.68 -40.44
CA GLN A 419 0.16 -4.12 -39.08
C GLN A 419 -0.89 -3.64 -38.09
N TYR A 420 -0.85 -4.14 -36.85
CA TYR A 420 -1.71 -3.63 -35.79
C TYR A 420 -0.98 -3.37 -34.48
N ILE A 421 -1.54 -2.45 -33.70
CA ILE A 421 -0.98 -2.07 -32.41
C ILE A 421 -2.00 -2.26 -31.29
N MET A 422 -1.51 -2.83 -30.19
CA MET A 422 -2.23 -3.02 -28.93
C MET A 422 -1.41 -2.42 -27.79
N LEU A 423 -2.05 -2.28 -26.62
CA LEU A 423 -1.41 -1.74 -25.42
C LEU A 423 -0.10 -2.45 -25.01
N LYS A 424 0.02 -3.76 -25.30
CA LYS A 424 1.22 -4.55 -25.00
C LYS A 424 2.43 -4.18 -25.86
N HIS A 425 2.23 -3.49 -26.99
CA HIS A 425 3.29 -3.08 -27.90
C HIS A 425 3.82 -1.66 -27.60
N ILE A 426 3.29 -1.01 -26.56
CA ILE A 426 3.78 0.29 -26.10
C ILE A 426 4.49 0.06 -24.77
N GLU A 427 5.78 0.38 -24.70
CA GLU A 427 6.57 0.30 -23.47
C GLU A 427 7.58 1.43 -23.45
N ASN A 428 7.85 1.95 -22.25
CA ASN A 428 8.86 3.00 -22.06
C ASN A 428 8.69 4.23 -22.98
N ASN A 429 7.44 4.62 -23.25
CA ASN A 429 7.06 5.73 -24.13
C ASN A 429 7.39 5.51 -25.61
N GLU A 430 7.74 4.28 -26.00
CA GLU A 430 8.06 3.88 -27.37
C GLU A 430 7.10 2.80 -27.87
N VAL A 431 6.91 2.77 -29.18
CA VAL A 431 6.21 1.70 -29.88
C VAL A 431 7.25 0.63 -30.24
N SER A 432 6.91 -0.64 -30.01
CA SER A 432 7.74 -1.78 -30.42
C SER A 432 8.04 -1.74 -31.92
N ASP A 433 9.29 -1.97 -32.31
CA ASP A 433 9.68 -2.12 -33.71
C ASP A 433 9.03 -3.35 -34.38
N ASN A 434 8.65 -4.34 -33.57
CA ASN A 434 8.06 -5.60 -34.03
C ASN A 434 6.54 -5.58 -33.80
N LEU A 435 5.81 -4.95 -34.72
CA LEU A 435 4.34 -5.02 -34.74
C LEU A 435 3.87 -6.22 -35.57
N PRO A 436 2.81 -6.95 -35.16
CA PRO A 436 2.34 -8.10 -35.92
C PRO A 436 1.61 -7.67 -37.20
N TYR A 437 1.71 -8.50 -38.24
CA TYR A 437 1.13 -8.25 -39.56
C TYR A 437 -0.33 -8.72 -39.67
N LEU A 438 -1.08 -8.06 -40.56
CA LEU A 438 -2.44 -8.42 -40.94
C LEU A 438 -2.53 -8.70 -42.45
N LYS A 439 -3.26 -9.74 -42.84
CA LYS A 439 -3.54 -10.08 -44.24
C LYS A 439 -4.38 -9.00 -44.93
N GLU A 440 -5.41 -8.54 -44.23
CA GLU A 440 -6.39 -7.57 -44.72
C GLU A 440 -7.00 -6.78 -43.56
N ILE A 441 -7.71 -5.71 -43.88
CA ILE A 441 -8.53 -4.94 -42.94
C ILE A 441 -9.88 -4.62 -43.58
N ASP A 442 -10.96 -4.73 -42.81
CA ASP A 442 -12.28 -4.28 -43.28
C ASP A 442 -12.28 -2.76 -43.55
N GLU A 443 -13.06 -2.31 -44.54
CA GLU A 443 -13.24 -0.88 -44.87
C GLU A 443 -13.65 -0.04 -43.65
N LYS A 444 -14.49 -0.59 -42.77
CA LYS A 444 -14.96 0.10 -41.54
C LYS A 444 -13.82 0.47 -40.58
N HIS A 445 -12.68 -0.21 -40.65
CA HIS A 445 -11.53 0.01 -39.77
C HIS A 445 -10.47 0.92 -40.39
N GLN A 446 -10.59 1.31 -41.66
CA GLN A 446 -9.62 2.20 -42.31
C GLN A 446 -9.48 3.56 -41.60
N LYS A 447 -10.55 4.06 -40.97
CA LYS A 447 -10.52 5.31 -40.20
C LYS A 447 -9.62 5.24 -38.97
N SER A 448 -9.34 4.03 -38.47
CA SER A 448 -8.49 3.77 -37.30
C SER A 448 -7.04 3.48 -37.67
N LEU A 449 -6.65 3.72 -38.93
CA LEU A 449 -5.26 3.66 -39.36
C LEU A 449 -4.49 4.88 -38.83
N LEU A 450 -3.35 4.58 -38.22
CA LEU A 450 -2.43 5.53 -37.64
C LEU A 450 -1.53 6.16 -38.72
N GLN A 451 -1.09 7.37 -38.44
CA GLN A 451 -0.08 8.11 -39.20
C GLN A 451 1.17 8.30 -38.33
N ALA A 452 2.33 8.42 -38.98
CA ALA A 452 3.54 8.81 -38.28
C ALA A 452 3.33 10.16 -37.58
N GLY A 453 3.72 10.25 -36.31
CA GLY A 453 3.49 11.42 -35.46
C GLY A 453 2.17 11.43 -34.69
N ASP A 454 1.26 10.48 -34.92
CA ASP A 454 0.07 10.34 -34.07
C ASP A 454 0.50 10.03 -32.61
N LEU A 455 -0.11 10.72 -31.65
CA LEU A 455 0.14 10.52 -30.23
C LEU A 455 -0.82 9.47 -29.66
N LEU A 456 -0.29 8.34 -29.25
CA LEU A 456 -1.03 7.19 -28.73
C LEU A 456 -1.19 7.29 -27.21
N ILE A 457 -2.40 7.02 -26.71
CA ILE A 457 -2.71 7.04 -25.26
C ILE A 457 -3.60 5.83 -24.92
N SER A 458 -3.27 5.10 -23.86
CA SER A 458 -4.15 4.01 -23.39
C SER A 458 -5.46 4.52 -22.79
N ARG A 459 -6.53 3.73 -22.89
CA ARG A 459 -7.83 4.09 -22.32
C ARG A 459 -7.93 3.94 -20.81
N THR A 460 -7.10 3.08 -20.23
CA THR A 460 -7.13 2.73 -18.81
C THR A 460 -5.78 3.01 -18.18
N ALA A 461 -5.83 3.42 -16.91
CA ALA A 461 -4.65 3.59 -16.07
C ALA A 461 -3.97 2.25 -15.74
N PRO A 462 -2.64 2.22 -15.51
CA PRO A 462 -1.70 3.32 -15.72
C PRO A 462 -1.61 3.69 -17.21
N PHE A 463 -1.65 4.99 -17.50
CA PHE A 463 -1.73 5.48 -18.87
C PHE A 463 -0.40 5.31 -19.59
N LYS A 464 -0.41 4.60 -20.72
CA LYS A 464 0.76 4.50 -21.63
C LYS A 464 0.62 5.55 -22.71
N VAL A 465 1.66 6.37 -22.91
CA VAL A 465 1.69 7.45 -23.89
C VAL A 465 2.94 7.34 -24.76
N ALA A 466 2.78 7.32 -26.09
CA ALA A 466 3.88 7.17 -27.06
C ALA A 466 3.58 7.87 -28.39
N ILE A 467 4.61 8.13 -29.20
CA ILE A 467 4.45 8.62 -30.58
C ILE A 467 4.52 7.46 -31.55
N MET A 468 3.61 7.45 -32.52
CA MET A 468 3.64 6.51 -33.63
C MET A 468 4.84 6.81 -34.54
N PRO A 469 5.81 5.89 -34.69
CA PRO A 469 6.95 6.10 -35.58
C PRO A 469 6.54 5.94 -37.04
N GLU A 470 7.45 6.31 -37.95
CA GLU A 470 7.35 5.95 -39.35
C GLU A 470 7.72 4.47 -39.54
N THR A 471 6.79 3.66 -40.03
CA THR A 471 6.97 2.20 -40.18
C THR A 471 7.00 1.73 -41.64
N GLY A 472 6.61 2.59 -42.59
CA GLY A 472 6.43 2.20 -44.00
C GLY A 472 5.21 1.30 -44.26
N THR A 473 4.43 0.99 -43.23
CA THR A 473 3.25 0.12 -43.26
C THR A 473 2.01 0.87 -42.76
N LYS A 474 0.82 0.35 -43.07
CA LYS A 474 -0.45 0.87 -42.54
C LYS A 474 -0.75 0.20 -41.19
N VAL A 475 -0.65 0.97 -40.11
CA VAL A 475 -0.80 0.43 -38.74
C VAL A 475 -2.20 0.71 -38.18
N LEU A 476 -2.92 -0.35 -37.81
CA LEU A 476 -4.27 -0.29 -37.25
C LEU A 476 -4.24 -0.21 -35.71
N ALA A 477 -4.86 0.81 -35.14
CA ALA A 477 -5.00 0.94 -33.69
C ALA A 477 -6.14 0.10 -33.12
N ASN A 478 -5.90 -0.67 -32.06
CA ASN A 478 -6.94 -1.37 -31.31
C ASN A 478 -7.79 -0.41 -30.45
N GLY A 479 -9.05 -0.75 -30.20
CA GLY A 479 -10.04 0.07 -29.49
C GLY A 479 -9.78 0.32 -28.00
N ASN A 480 -8.70 -0.22 -27.43
CA ASN A 480 -8.15 0.15 -26.11
C ASN A 480 -7.12 1.29 -26.16
N LEU A 481 -6.82 1.81 -27.35
CA LEU A 481 -5.98 2.97 -27.58
C LEU A 481 -6.81 4.14 -28.10
N TYR A 482 -6.49 5.32 -27.60
CA TYR A 482 -6.77 6.60 -28.25
C TYR A 482 -5.56 7.02 -29.07
N TYR A 483 -5.80 7.80 -30.12
CA TYR A 483 -4.75 8.48 -30.86
C TYR A 483 -5.17 9.92 -31.12
N LEU A 484 -4.22 10.83 -30.97
CA LEU A 484 -4.39 12.26 -31.24
C LEU A 484 -3.62 12.60 -32.50
N ARG A 485 -4.34 13.13 -33.48
CA ARG A 485 -3.75 13.67 -34.70
C ARG A 485 -3.71 15.19 -34.61
N PHE A 486 -2.53 15.73 -34.37
CA PHE A 486 -2.36 17.18 -34.23
C PHE A 486 -2.68 17.88 -35.55
N LYS A 487 -3.63 18.83 -35.47
CA LYS A 487 -4.06 19.68 -36.60
C LYS A 487 -3.49 21.10 -36.51
N SER A 488 -2.92 21.44 -35.35
CA SER A 488 -2.28 22.71 -35.07
C SER A 488 -0.75 22.59 -35.15
N ASP A 489 -0.11 23.64 -35.66
CA ASP A 489 1.35 23.81 -35.70
C ASP A 489 1.92 24.41 -34.40
N LYS A 490 1.05 24.73 -33.43
CA LYS A 490 1.42 25.30 -32.13
C LYS A 490 2.16 24.33 -31.22
N VAL A 491 1.98 23.02 -31.44
CA VAL A 491 2.52 21.99 -30.56
C VAL A 491 3.20 20.88 -31.36
N ASN A 492 4.43 20.57 -30.98
CA ASN A 492 5.14 19.40 -31.44
C ASN A 492 4.55 18.14 -30.77
N PRO A 493 4.18 17.08 -31.52
CA PRO A 493 3.60 15.87 -30.94
C PRO A 493 4.49 15.20 -29.89
N THR A 494 5.80 15.10 -30.15
CA THR A 494 6.79 14.55 -29.20
C THR A 494 6.85 15.39 -27.93
N TYR A 495 6.76 16.72 -28.02
CA TYR A 495 6.66 17.58 -26.85
C TYR A 495 5.39 17.29 -26.03
N ALA A 496 4.23 17.15 -26.68
CA ALA A 496 2.99 16.78 -26.00
C ALA A 496 3.10 15.41 -25.29
N MET A 497 3.72 14.43 -25.94
CA MET A 497 4.04 13.13 -25.34
C MET A 497 4.95 13.26 -24.11
N MET A 498 5.99 14.09 -24.18
CA MET A 498 6.88 14.38 -23.04
C MET A 498 6.10 15.01 -21.88
N PHE A 499 5.22 15.97 -22.16
CA PHE A 499 4.39 16.60 -21.13
C PHE A 499 3.42 15.60 -20.50
N LEU A 500 2.69 14.81 -21.28
CA LEU A 500 1.74 13.82 -20.77
C LEU A 500 2.41 12.71 -19.96
N ASN A 501 3.65 12.35 -20.30
CA ASN A 501 4.46 11.42 -19.52
C ASN A 501 5.14 12.06 -18.31
N SER A 502 5.21 13.39 -18.25
CA SER A 502 5.69 14.11 -17.08
C SER A 502 4.74 13.93 -15.90
N GLU A 503 5.25 14.19 -14.70
CA GLU A 503 4.47 14.19 -13.48
C GLU A 503 3.16 15.00 -13.55
N ARG A 504 3.20 16.17 -14.19
CA ARG A 504 2.03 17.06 -14.34
C ARG A 504 1.02 16.49 -15.32
N GLY A 505 1.49 15.95 -16.44
CA GLY A 505 0.63 15.33 -17.44
C GLY A 505 -0.04 14.06 -16.93
N ARG A 506 0.68 13.24 -16.16
CA ARG A 506 0.10 12.05 -15.51
C ARG A 506 -1.00 12.42 -14.52
N GLN A 507 -0.78 13.44 -13.69
CA GLN A 507 -1.82 13.94 -12.80
C GLN A 507 -3.04 14.47 -13.56
N ALA A 508 -2.85 15.15 -14.69
CA ALA A 508 -3.95 15.60 -15.53
C ALA A 508 -4.74 14.41 -16.11
N LEU A 509 -4.04 13.38 -16.61
CA LEU A 509 -4.68 12.15 -17.08
C LEU A 509 -5.46 11.44 -15.97
N ASP A 510 -4.87 11.34 -14.77
CA ASP A 510 -5.48 10.67 -13.62
C ASP A 510 -6.70 11.44 -13.09
N ALA A 511 -6.64 12.78 -13.02
CA ALA A 511 -7.73 13.63 -12.55
C ALA A 511 -8.99 13.53 -13.42
N PHE A 512 -8.82 13.31 -14.73
CA PHE A 512 -9.91 13.15 -15.68
C PHE A 512 -10.40 11.70 -15.82
N SER A 513 -9.68 10.74 -15.22
CA SER A 513 -10.04 9.33 -15.24
C SER A 513 -11.16 9.01 -14.24
N LYS A 514 -12.10 8.15 -14.64
CA LYS A 514 -13.28 7.77 -13.84
C LYS A 514 -13.34 6.26 -13.66
N GLY A 515 -13.77 5.80 -12.48
CA GLY A 515 -14.01 4.38 -12.17
C GLY A 515 -13.29 3.90 -10.91
N MET A 516 -13.99 3.11 -10.07
CA MET A 516 -13.44 2.62 -8.79
C MET A 516 -12.52 1.40 -8.92
N THR A 517 -12.73 0.56 -9.94
CA THR A 517 -11.97 -0.71 -10.13
C THR A 517 -10.96 -0.62 -11.27
N LEU A 518 -11.27 0.17 -12.30
CA LEU A 518 -10.40 0.47 -13.45
C LEU A 518 -10.62 1.93 -13.83
N SER A 519 -9.63 2.78 -13.57
CA SER A 519 -9.68 4.19 -13.94
C SER A 519 -9.61 4.31 -15.47
N MET A 520 -10.72 4.74 -16.08
CA MET A 520 -10.86 4.87 -17.53
C MET A 520 -11.03 6.33 -17.94
N LEU A 521 -10.35 6.72 -19.02
CA LEU A 521 -10.47 8.04 -19.63
C LEU A 521 -11.49 7.98 -20.77
N SER A 522 -12.42 8.93 -20.86
CA SER A 522 -13.32 9.06 -22.02
C SER A 522 -12.72 9.95 -23.10
N LEU A 523 -13.25 9.91 -24.34
CA LEU A 523 -12.79 10.79 -25.42
C LEU A 523 -12.99 12.28 -25.09
N LYS A 524 -14.11 12.61 -24.47
CA LYS A 524 -14.42 13.99 -24.05
C LYS A 524 -13.45 14.44 -22.96
N ASP A 525 -13.26 13.60 -21.94
CA ASP A 525 -12.37 13.91 -20.83
C ASP A 525 -10.92 14.08 -21.34
N LEU A 526 -10.45 13.22 -22.26
CA LEU A 526 -9.14 13.36 -22.90
C LEU A 526 -9.03 14.66 -23.72
N ALA A 527 -10.08 15.03 -24.46
CA ALA A 527 -10.09 16.26 -25.24
C ALA A 527 -10.04 17.52 -24.35
N ASP A 528 -10.60 17.46 -23.13
CA ASP A 528 -10.63 18.55 -22.17
C ASP A 528 -9.33 18.71 -21.36
N ILE A 529 -8.38 17.76 -21.46
CA ILE A 529 -7.06 17.89 -20.81
C ILE A 529 -6.29 19.05 -21.45
N GLU A 530 -5.73 19.90 -20.61
CA GLU A 530 -4.91 21.05 -21.01
C GLU A 530 -3.42 20.70 -21.02
N ILE A 531 -2.71 21.21 -22.03
CA ILE A 531 -1.25 21.17 -22.12
C ILE A 531 -0.69 22.59 -22.28
N PRO A 532 0.53 22.87 -21.76
CA PRO A 532 1.14 24.18 -21.91
C PRO A 532 1.64 24.38 -23.35
N VAL A 533 1.30 25.53 -23.94
CA VAL A 533 1.76 25.91 -25.29
C VAL A 533 2.88 26.95 -25.17
N ILE A 534 4.12 26.44 -25.10
CA ILE A 534 5.33 27.27 -25.13
C ILE A 534 5.81 27.50 -26.58
N SER A 535 6.81 28.37 -26.80
CA SER A 535 7.30 28.65 -28.15
C SER A 535 7.81 27.39 -28.88
N MET A 536 7.49 27.26 -30.17
CA MET A 536 7.88 26.10 -30.98
C MET A 536 9.39 25.87 -31.04
N GLU A 537 10.19 26.92 -30.97
CA GLU A 537 11.65 26.82 -30.86
C GLU A 537 12.07 26.08 -29.60
N LYS A 538 11.50 26.45 -28.44
CA LYS A 538 11.78 25.80 -27.15
C LYS A 538 11.27 24.37 -27.12
N GLN A 539 10.09 24.11 -27.70
CA GLN A 539 9.59 22.73 -27.84
C GLN A 539 10.57 21.86 -28.63
N ARG A 540 11.08 22.34 -29.77
CA ARG A 540 12.06 21.62 -30.59
C ARG A 540 13.39 21.40 -29.88
N GLU A 541 13.85 22.38 -29.11
CA GLU A 541 15.05 22.23 -28.28
C GLU A 541 14.89 21.10 -27.24
N MET A 542 13.77 21.11 -26.51
CA MET A 542 13.46 20.07 -25.52
C MET A 542 13.33 18.69 -26.15
N VAL A 543 12.64 18.60 -27.30
CA VAL A 543 12.48 17.34 -28.05
C VAL A 543 13.84 16.80 -28.49
N LYS A 544 14.72 17.64 -29.02
CA LYS A 544 16.07 17.23 -29.42
C LYS A 544 16.86 16.65 -28.24
N GLN A 545 16.85 17.32 -27.09
CA GLN A 545 17.52 16.83 -25.88
C GLN A 545 16.93 15.48 -25.41
N TYR A 546 15.60 15.36 -25.45
CA TYR A 546 14.89 14.12 -25.10
C TYR A 546 15.25 12.96 -26.03
N GLU A 547 15.32 13.19 -27.34
CA GLU A 547 15.69 12.18 -28.33
C GLU A 547 17.14 11.70 -28.12
N GLU A 548 18.07 12.60 -27.82
CA GLU A 548 19.46 12.25 -27.49
C GLU A 548 19.56 11.39 -26.23
N LEU A 549 18.79 11.71 -25.18
CA LEU A 549 18.74 10.93 -23.94
C LEU A 549 18.05 9.58 -24.14
N SER A 550 16.94 9.54 -24.87
CA SER A 550 16.20 8.31 -25.18
C SER A 550 17.08 7.34 -25.97
N LYS A 551 17.86 7.85 -26.92
CA LYS A 551 18.84 7.03 -27.66
C LYS A 551 19.90 6.42 -26.75
N LYS A 552 20.45 7.18 -25.79
CA LYS A 552 21.39 6.67 -24.78
C LYS A 552 20.74 5.61 -23.89
N LEU A 553 19.50 5.87 -23.43
CA LEU A 553 18.74 4.94 -22.60
C LEU A 553 18.47 3.61 -23.32
N ARG A 554 18.14 3.67 -24.61
CA ARG A 554 17.95 2.49 -25.46
C ARG A 554 19.22 1.65 -25.55
N GLN A 555 20.38 2.27 -25.73
CA GLN A 555 21.68 1.58 -25.75
C GLN A 555 21.97 0.88 -24.42
N ILE A 556 21.72 1.54 -23.29
CA ILE A 556 21.92 0.97 -21.94
C ILE A 556 21.01 -0.24 -21.74
N ARG A 557 19.73 -0.15 -22.12
CA ARG A 557 18.78 -1.27 -22.00
C ARG A 557 19.16 -2.47 -22.86
N THR A 558 19.67 -2.26 -24.07
CA THR A 558 20.20 -3.35 -24.90
C THR A 558 21.35 -4.06 -24.20
N GLN A 559 22.24 -3.31 -23.55
CA GLN A 559 23.35 -3.88 -22.77
C GLN A 559 22.84 -4.64 -21.52
N GLU A 560 21.90 -4.06 -20.78
CA GLU A 560 21.25 -4.68 -19.61
C GLU A 560 20.60 -6.02 -19.98
N ASN A 561 19.79 -6.06 -21.04
CA ASN A 561 19.14 -7.27 -21.52
C ASN A 561 20.16 -8.35 -21.93
N ALA A 562 21.25 -7.96 -22.61
CA ALA A 562 22.31 -8.89 -22.98
C ALA A 562 23.03 -9.48 -21.76
N VAL A 563 23.17 -8.72 -20.66
CA VAL A 563 23.72 -9.23 -19.39
C VAL A 563 22.72 -10.16 -18.70
N MET A 564 21.45 -9.78 -18.63
CA MET A 564 20.39 -10.61 -18.04
C MET A 564 20.23 -11.95 -18.75
N GLU A 565 20.36 -11.98 -20.08
CA GLU A 565 20.32 -13.22 -20.85
C GLU A 565 21.50 -14.15 -20.48
N LYS A 566 22.72 -13.61 -20.38
CA LYS A 566 23.90 -14.37 -19.91
C LYS A 566 23.70 -14.91 -18.50
N MET A 567 23.14 -14.12 -17.58
CA MET A 567 22.82 -14.57 -16.22
C MET A 567 21.76 -15.69 -16.23
N THR A 568 20.74 -15.57 -17.08
CA THR A 568 19.67 -16.57 -17.21
C THR A 568 20.21 -17.90 -17.74
N VAL A 569 21.11 -17.86 -18.73
CA VAL A 569 21.81 -19.05 -19.23
C VAL A 569 22.61 -19.74 -18.10
N LEU A 570 23.32 -18.97 -17.27
CA LEU A 570 24.06 -19.51 -16.13
C LEU A 570 23.12 -20.13 -15.07
N MET A 571 22.05 -19.44 -14.70
CA MET A 571 21.06 -19.93 -13.72
C MET A 571 20.39 -21.22 -14.18
N ASN A 572 20.00 -21.31 -15.46
CA ASN A 572 19.40 -22.51 -16.03
C ASN A 572 20.40 -23.67 -16.19
N GLY A 573 21.70 -23.36 -16.24
CA GLY A 573 22.78 -24.35 -16.25
C GLY A 573 23.05 -24.98 -14.87
N CYS A 574 22.72 -24.30 -13.76
CA CYS A 574 22.98 -24.79 -12.41
C CYS A 574 22.13 -26.01 -11.99
N GLY A 575 21.07 -26.35 -12.73
CA GLY A 575 20.19 -27.49 -12.46
C GLY A 575 20.52 -28.78 -13.22
N ARG A 576 21.57 -28.78 -14.06
CA ARG A 576 22.04 -29.99 -14.75
C ARG A 576 23.38 -30.43 -14.13
N ARG A 577 23.30 -31.26 -13.10
CA ARG A 577 24.38 -32.18 -12.70
C ARG A 577 23.82 -33.57 -12.60
#